data_AF-A0A316MBG4-F1
#
_entry.id   AF-A0A316MBG4-F1
#
_cell.length_a   1.000
_cell.length_b   1.000
_cell.length_c   1.000
_cell.angle_alpha   90.00
_cell.angle_beta   90.00
_cell.angle_gamma   90.00
#
_symmetry.space_group_name_H-M   'P 1'
#
loop_
_entity.id
_entity.type
_entity.pdbx_description
1 polymer ?
#
loop_
_entity_poly.entity_id
_entity_poly.type
_entity_poly.pdbx_seq_one_letter_code
_entity_poly.pdbx_strand_id
1 'polypeptide(L)'
;MGLELLKRCDEMWIVGGTVSEGMKGEIALAEKEHIPRLYVSDEMVRAKHKIRQDNEPFVYGDCIPGSEKMNYENEILVIKPEVFADAGSVTADDSLWIAHGGFGCTYGARGQSVFAESLLSGEKARWERFDFYGMVDPFRLFQWVNDKPVHNERAEEIINDISWDMQPDACEEDLQEGAEP
;
A
#
# COMPACT_ATOMS: atom_id res chain seq x y z
N MET A 1 4.68 -8.39 -30.14
CA MET A 1 5.93 -8.96 -29.57
C MET A 1 6.15 -8.46 -28.14
N GLY A 2 6.04 -7.16 -27.85
CA GLY A 2 6.16 -6.61 -26.48
C GLY A 2 5.24 -7.27 -25.44
N LEU A 3 3.95 -7.43 -25.75
CA LEU A 3 2.99 -8.08 -24.85
C LEU A 3 3.32 -9.55 -24.50
N GLU A 4 3.91 -10.31 -25.43
CA GLU A 4 4.29 -11.70 -25.16
C GLU A 4 5.57 -11.80 -24.30
N LEU A 5 6.44 -10.78 -24.38
CA LEU A 5 7.58 -10.67 -23.48
C LEU A 5 7.14 -10.24 -22.08
N LEU A 6 6.16 -9.34 -21.98
CA LEU A 6 5.66 -8.84 -20.70
C LEU A 6 5.16 -9.98 -19.78
N LYS A 7 4.50 -11.00 -20.34
CA LYS A 7 4.07 -12.19 -19.59
C LYS A 7 5.20 -13.02 -18.97
N ARG A 8 6.46 -12.70 -19.29
CA ARG A 8 7.66 -13.35 -18.75
C ARG A 8 8.46 -12.43 -17.83
N CYS A 9 7.98 -11.21 -17.60
CA CYS A 9 8.60 -10.26 -16.70
C CYS A 9 8.04 -10.46 -15.29
N ASP A 10 8.91 -10.31 -14.28
CA ASP A 10 8.50 -10.36 -12.88
C ASP A 10 7.82 -9.06 -12.43
N GLU A 11 8.13 -7.94 -13.09
CA GLU A 11 7.54 -6.62 -12.81
C GLU A 11 7.66 -5.67 -14.01
N MET A 12 6.88 -4.59 -13.98
CA MET A 12 6.88 -3.51 -14.98
C MET A 12 7.15 -2.17 -14.31
N TRP A 13 8.13 -1.42 -14.84
CA TRP A 13 8.43 -0.06 -14.39
C TRP A 13 7.91 0.95 -15.39
N ILE A 14 7.09 1.87 -14.90
CA ILE A 14 6.43 2.92 -15.67
C ILE A 14 7.10 4.23 -15.27
N VAL A 15 7.91 4.78 -16.18
CA VAL A 15 8.73 5.96 -15.88
C VAL A 15 8.12 7.21 -16.49
N GLY A 16 8.05 8.28 -15.70
CA GLY A 16 7.57 9.61 -16.10
C GLY A 16 6.14 9.91 -15.66
N GLY A 17 5.68 11.13 -15.96
CA GLY A 17 4.35 11.62 -15.51
C GLY A 17 3.18 11.32 -16.45
N THR A 18 3.40 10.69 -17.61
CA THR A 18 2.36 10.57 -18.65
C THR A 18 2.26 9.14 -19.19
N VAL A 19 1.08 8.54 -19.08
CA VAL A 19 0.76 7.26 -19.74
C VAL A 19 0.33 7.52 -21.18
N SER A 20 1.17 7.13 -22.15
CA SER A 20 0.84 7.22 -23.58
C SER A 20 -0.17 6.14 -24.02
N GLU A 21 -0.86 6.36 -25.15
CA GLU A 21 -1.74 5.34 -25.75
C GLU A 21 -1.03 4.00 -26.01
N GLY A 22 0.26 4.03 -26.36
CA GLY A 22 1.05 2.81 -26.55
C GLY A 22 1.29 2.02 -25.27
N MET A 23 1.40 2.70 -24.12
CA MET A 23 1.65 2.08 -22.82
C MET A 23 0.39 1.46 -22.22
N LYS A 24 -0.80 2.00 -22.52
CA LYS A 24 -2.08 1.51 -21.98
C LYS A 24 -2.28 0.02 -22.20
N GLY A 25 -1.92 -0.49 -23.38
CA GLY A 25 -2.05 -1.91 -23.68
C GLY A 25 -1.14 -2.81 -22.84
N GLU A 26 0.08 -2.35 -22.55
CA GLU A 26 1.03 -3.07 -21.69
C GLU A 26 0.61 -3.00 -20.23
N ILE A 27 0.20 -1.83 -19.75
CA ILE A 27 -0.29 -1.64 -18.37
C ILE A 27 -1.54 -2.49 -18.10
N ALA A 28 -2.50 -2.51 -19.03
CA ALA A 28 -3.70 -3.33 -18.91
C ALA A 28 -3.39 -4.82 -18.92
N LEU A 29 -2.37 -5.25 -19.68
CA LEU A 29 -1.91 -6.63 -19.65
C LEU A 29 -1.21 -6.95 -18.31
N ALA A 30 -0.36 -6.07 -17.81
CA ALA A 30 0.29 -6.23 -16.51
C ALA A 30 -0.74 -6.36 -15.38
N GLU A 31 -1.80 -5.54 -15.41
CA GLU A 31 -2.91 -5.63 -14.46
C GLU A 31 -3.59 -7.01 -14.50
N LYS A 32 -3.92 -7.46 -15.71
CA LYS A 32 -4.64 -8.72 -15.92
C LYS A 32 -3.83 -9.93 -15.47
N GLU A 33 -2.51 -9.89 -15.67
CA GLU A 33 -1.61 -10.98 -15.32
C GLU A 33 -1.02 -10.81 -13.90
N HIS A 34 -1.52 -9.84 -13.12
CA HIS A 34 -1.04 -9.52 -11.76
C HIS A 34 0.47 -9.27 -11.70
N ILE A 35 1.02 -8.64 -12.73
CA ILE A 35 2.42 -8.21 -12.78
C ILE A 35 2.52 -6.89 -11.99
N PRO A 36 3.39 -6.80 -10.96
CA PRO A 36 3.67 -5.58 -10.24
C PRO A 36 3.99 -4.40 -11.16
N ARG A 37 3.39 -3.25 -10.89
CA ARG A 37 3.55 -2.01 -11.67
C ARG A 37 4.08 -0.91 -10.77
N LEU A 38 5.32 -0.50 -11.00
CA LEU A 38 5.98 0.57 -10.24
C LEU A 38 6.01 1.85 -11.07
N TYR A 39 5.41 2.91 -10.56
CA TYR A 39 5.30 4.22 -11.20
C TYR A 39 6.40 5.14 -10.70
N VAL A 40 7.47 5.27 -11.48
CA VAL A 40 8.64 6.08 -11.12
C VAL A 40 8.50 7.47 -11.75
N SER A 41 8.28 8.49 -10.93
CA SER A 41 8.09 9.86 -11.42
C SER A 41 9.37 10.46 -12.01
N ASP A 42 9.24 11.48 -12.87
CA ASP A 42 10.40 12.23 -13.39
C ASP A 42 11.22 12.88 -12.26
N GLU A 43 10.56 13.25 -11.16
CA GLU A 43 11.21 13.79 -9.97
C GLU A 43 12.08 12.72 -9.28
N MET A 44 11.55 11.51 -9.07
CA MET A 44 12.31 10.39 -8.50
C MET A 44 13.55 10.09 -9.36
N VAL A 45 13.40 10.08 -10.68
CA VAL A 45 14.52 9.87 -11.61
C VAL A 45 15.57 10.98 -11.48
N ARG A 46 15.15 12.26 -11.47
CA ARG A 46 16.06 13.41 -11.33
C ARG A 46 16.78 13.42 -9.99
N ALA A 47 16.08 13.05 -8.91
CA ALA A 47 16.61 12.94 -7.57
C ALA A 47 17.54 11.71 -7.41
N LYS A 48 17.64 10.84 -8.42
CA LYS A 48 18.32 9.54 -8.33
C LYS A 48 17.80 8.70 -7.15
N HIS A 49 16.50 8.81 -6.89
CA HIS A 49 15.82 8.07 -5.85
C HIS A 49 15.95 6.58 -6.14
N LYS A 50 16.25 5.81 -5.10
CA LYS A 50 16.33 4.35 -5.20
C LYS A 50 15.01 3.76 -4.74
N ILE A 51 14.50 2.84 -5.52
CA ILE A 51 13.31 2.04 -5.20
C ILE A 51 13.73 0.60 -4.88
N ARG A 52 12.84 -0.16 -4.25
CA ARG A 52 13.04 -1.57 -3.85
C ARG A 52 14.29 -1.80 -2.98
N GLN A 53 14.58 -0.89 -2.05
CA GLN A 53 15.71 -1.00 -1.15
C GLN A 53 15.37 -1.78 0.12
N ASP A 54 14.13 -1.67 0.61
CA ASP A 54 13.69 -2.39 1.81
C ASP A 54 13.05 -3.72 1.41
N ASN A 55 13.49 -4.80 2.02
CA ASN A 55 13.01 -6.15 1.73
C ASN A 55 12.62 -6.93 2.98
N GLU A 56 12.76 -6.33 4.17
CA GLU A 56 12.38 -7.00 5.41
C GLU A 56 10.85 -7.13 5.47
N PRO A 57 10.31 -8.33 5.75
CA PRO A 57 8.88 -8.50 5.95
C PRO A 57 8.37 -7.61 7.07
N PHE A 58 7.15 -7.12 6.91
CA PHE A 58 6.50 -6.38 7.99
C PHE A 58 6.23 -7.31 9.17
N VAL A 59 6.39 -6.78 10.36
CA VAL A 59 6.16 -7.48 11.63
C VAL A 59 5.03 -6.81 12.40
N TYR A 60 4.61 -7.43 13.51
CA TYR A 60 3.57 -6.88 14.38
C TYR A 60 3.84 -5.43 14.84
N GLY A 61 5.12 -5.05 14.99
CA GLY A 61 5.52 -3.69 15.38
C GLY A 61 5.27 -2.63 14.31
N ASP A 62 5.02 -3.04 13.07
CA ASP A 62 4.66 -2.16 11.96
C ASP A 62 3.14 -1.96 11.82
N CYS A 63 2.36 -2.47 12.77
CA CYS A 63 0.91 -2.33 12.81
C CYS A 63 0.46 -1.28 13.84
N ILE A 64 -0.75 -0.73 13.63
CA ILE A 64 -1.43 0.09 14.63
C ILE A 64 -1.72 -0.77 15.87
N PRO A 65 -1.31 -0.37 17.10
CA PRO A 65 -1.54 -1.16 18.30
C PRO A 65 -3.03 -1.44 18.58
N GLY A 66 -3.39 -2.71 18.80
CA GLY A 66 -4.77 -3.13 19.07
C GLY A 66 -5.65 -3.26 17.82
N SER A 67 -5.11 -2.97 16.63
CA SER A 67 -5.85 -3.07 15.37
C SER A 67 -6.28 -4.50 15.03
N GLU A 68 -5.69 -5.53 15.65
CA GLU A 68 -6.10 -6.92 15.47
C GLU A 68 -7.55 -7.20 15.90
N LYS A 69 -8.17 -6.26 16.62
CA LYS A 69 -9.56 -6.31 17.07
C LYS A 69 -10.49 -5.32 16.36
N MET A 70 -9.97 -4.56 15.40
CA MET A 70 -10.74 -3.58 14.62
C MET A 70 -11.38 -4.24 13.38
N ASN A 71 -12.23 -3.49 12.67
CA ASN A 71 -12.85 -3.96 11.43
C ASN A 71 -11.86 -3.81 10.26
N TYR A 72 -11.53 -4.90 9.59
CA TYR A 72 -10.57 -4.90 8.48
C TYR A 72 -11.14 -4.45 7.13
N GLU A 73 -12.44 -4.24 7.01
CA GLU A 73 -13.06 -3.88 5.73
C GLU A 73 -12.53 -2.54 5.20
N ASN A 74 -11.99 -2.57 3.97
CA ASN A 74 -11.29 -1.48 3.28
C ASN A 74 -10.00 -1.00 3.96
N GLU A 75 -9.40 -1.80 4.83
CA GLU A 75 -8.15 -1.48 5.50
C GLU A 75 -6.96 -2.24 4.89
N ILE A 76 -5.77 -1.64 4.99
CA ILE A 76 -4.51 -2.30 4.58
C ILE A 76 -3.97 -3.08 5.77
N LEU A 77 -3.84 -4.39 5.59
CA LEU A 77 -3.43 -5.34 6.59
C LEU A 77 -2.01 -5.84 6.35
N VAL A 78 -1.33 -6.15 7.44
CA VAL A 78 -0.04 -6.83 7.44
C VAL A 78 -0.28 -8.33 7.61
N ILE A 79 0.12 -9.13 6.62
CA ILE A 79 0.05 -10.58 6.67
C ILE A 79 1.28 -11.18 7.36
N LYS A 80 1.10 -12.29 8.06
CA LYS A 80 2.16 -13.01 8.76
C LYS A 80 3.00 -13.84 7.77
N PRO A 81 4.34 -13.78 7.80
CA PRO A 81 5.17 -14.60 6.91
C PRO A 81 4.92 -16.11 7.05
N GLU A 82 4.51 -16.58 8.23
CA GLU A 82 4.32 -18.00 8.51
C GLU A 82 3.12 -18.65 7.79
N VAL A 83 2.28 -17.84 7.13
CA VAL A 83 1.11 -18.35 6.38
C VAL A 83 1.48 -18.79 4.97
N PHE A 84 2.62 -18.32 4.47
CA PHE A 84 3.15 -18.72 3.18
C PHE A 84 3.84 -20.08 3.28
N ALA A 85 3.82 -20.84 2.18
CA ALA A 85 4.44 -22.16 2.13
C ALA A 85 5.95 -22.13 2.38
N ASP A 86 6.62 -21.07 1.91
CA ASP A 86 8.03 -20.78 2.19
C ASP A 86 8.15 -19.44 2.92
N ALA A 87 8.03 -19.49 4.25
CA ALA A 87 8.14 -18.30 5.09
C ALA A 87 9.52 -17.60 4.98
N GLY A 88 10.57 -18.31 4.55
CA GLY A 88 11.92 -17.76 4.43
C GLY A 88 12.14 -16.92 3.17
N SER A 89 11.25 -17.02 2.19
CA SER A 89 11.31 -16.22 0.96
C SER A 89 10.40 -14.99 0.99
N VAL A 90 9.60 -14.82 2.03
CA VAL A 90 8.67 -13.69 2.20
C VAL A 90 9.48 -12.42 2.39
N THR A 91 9.03 -11.34 1.78
CA THR A 91 9.66 -10.02 1.84
C THR A 91 8.65 -8.92 2.18
N ALA A 92 9.12 -7.68 2.21
CA ALA A 92 8.26 -6.50 2.28
C ALA A 92 7.19 -6.47 1.17
N ASP A 93 7.45 -7.11 0.02
CA ASP A 93 6.60 -7.12 -1.17
C ASP A 93 5.29 -7.89 -0.96
N ASP A 94 5.38 -8.95 -0.18
CA ASP A 94 4.31 -9.92 0.05
C ASP A 94 3.44 -9.53 1.26
N SER A 95 3.90 -8.54 2.03
CA SER A 95 3.43 -8.27 3.39
C SER A 95 2.11 -7.49 3.46
N LEU A 96 1.78 -6.68 2.46
CA LEU A 96 0.67 -5.72 2.53
C LEU A 96 -0.52 -6.13 1.66
N TRP A 97 -1.71 -6.16 2.25
CA TRP A 97 -2.94 -6.64 1.62
C TRP A 97 -4.13 -5.74 1.96
N ILE A 98 -4.91 -5.30 0.97
CA ILE A 98 -6.17 -4.58 1.17
C ILE A 98 -7.28 -5.59 1.39
N ALA A 99 -7.98 -5.52 2.51
CA ALA A 99 -9.13 -6.36 2.76
C ALA A 99 -10.42 -5.74 2.18
N HIS A 100 -11.04 -6.44 1.23
CA HIS A 100 -12.28 -6.01 0.56
C HIS A 100 -13.54 -6.51 1.24
N GLY A 101 -13.42 -7.49 2.15
CA GLY A 101 -14.57 -8.01 2.91
C GLY A 101 -14.43 -9.46 3.33
N GLY A 102 -15.56 -10.07 3.69
CA GLY A 102 -15.65 -11.40 4.26
C GLY A 102 -15.93 -11.37 5.76
N PHE A 103 -16.47 -12.48 6.28
CA PHE A 103 -16.90 -12.54 7.69
C PHE A 103 -15.76 -12.28 8.68
N GLY A 104 -14.53 -12.64 8.32
CA GLY A 104 -13.33 -12.43 9.14
C GLY A 104 -12.92 -10.97 9.30
N CYS A 105 -13.46 -10.04 8.49
CA CYS A 105 -13.16 -8.61 8.65
C CYS A 105 -13.71 -8.06 9.96
N THR A 106 -14.87 -8.55 10.41
CA THR A 106 -15.46 -8.17 11.69
C THR A 106 -14.85 -8.99 12.83
N TYR A 107 -14.31 -8.31 13.83
CA TYR A 107 -13.77 -8.97 15.02
C TYR A 107 -14.86 -9.75 15.77
N GLY A 108 -14.54 -10.97 16.20
CA GLY A 108 -15.46 -11.83 16.95
C GLY A 108 -16.57 -12.49 16.12
N ALA A 109 -16.60 -12.26 14.80
CA ALA A 109 -17.50 -12.98 13.91
C ALA A 109 -17.20 -14.49 13.91
N ARG A 110 -18.22 -15.31 13.66
CA ARG A 110 -18.07 -16.78 13.62
C ARG A 110 -17.22 -17.23 12.43
N GLY A 111 -17.34 -16.57 11.28
CA GLY A 111 -16.52 -16.84 10.10
C GLY A 111 -15.21 -16.07 10.17
N GLN A 112 -14.11 -16.69 9.71
CA GLN A 112 -12.77 -16.11 9.76
C GLN A 112 -12.24 -15.65 8.41
N SER A 113 -12.96 -15.89 7.31
CA SER A 113 -12.49 -15.58 5.96
C SER A 113 -12.38 -14.08 5.70
N VAL A 114 -11.23 -13.65 5.19
CA VAL A 114 -10.94 -12.30 4.69
C VAL A 114 -10.56 -12.43 3.22
N PHE A 115 -11.28 -11.74 2.35
CA PHE A 115 -10.92 -11.61 0.93
C PHE A 115 -10.07 -10.36 0.77
N ALA A 116 -8.83 -10.54 0.34
CA ALA A 116 -7.88 -9.46 0.26
C ALA A 116 -7.15 -9.43 -1.09
N GLU A 117 -6.55 -8.29 -1.37
CA GLU A 117 -5.79 -8.02 -2.58
C GLU A 117 -4.38 -7.52 -2.22
N SER A 118 -3.34 -8.12 -2.81
CA SER A 118 -1.96 -7.72 -2.61
C SER A 118 -1.76 -6.28 -3.07
N LEU A 119 -1.14 -5.46 -2.22
CA LEU A 119 -0.89 -4.05 -2.52
C LEU A 119 0.12 -3.87 -3.67
N LEU A 120 1.02 -4.85 -3.87
CA LEU A 120 2.05 -4.78 -4.91
C LEU A 120 1.56 -5.27 -6.28
N SER A 121 0.97 -6.47 -6.32
CA SER A 121 0.60 -7.14 -7.58
C SER A 121 -0.87 -6.94 -7.96
N GLY A 122 -1.74 -6.61 -7.00
CA GLY A 122 -3.19 -6.65 -7.18
C GLY A 122 -3.76 -8.07 -7.20
N GLU A 123 -2.97 -9.09 -6.82
CA GLU A 123 -3.45 -10.47 -6.74
C GLU A 123 -4.48 -10.63 -5.63
N LYS A 124 -5.60 -11.28 -5.94
CA LYS A 124 -6.68 -11.52 -4.97
C LYS A 124 -6.57 -12.91 -4.35
N ALA A 125 -6.62 -12.98 -3.03
CA ALA A 125 -6.59 -14.22 -2.29
C ALA A 125 -7.59 -14.24 -1.13
N ARG A 126 -7.89 -15.44 -0.66
CA ARG A 126 -8.69 -15.67 0.55
C ARG A 126 -7.73 -16.07 1.67
N TRP A 127 -7.72 -15.28 2.72
CA TRP A 127 -6.99 -15.53 3.96
C TRP A 127 -7.96 -15.74 5.12
N GLU A 128 -7.44 -16.14 6.28
CA GLU A 128 -8.16 -16.13 7.54
C GLU A 128 -7.77 -14.91 8.37
N ARG A 129 -8.65 -14.42 9.25
CA ARG A 129 -8.38 -13.25 10.08
C ARG A 129 -7.08 -13.39 10.90
N PHE A 130 -6.81 -14.60 11.40
CA PHE A 130 -5.64 -14.88 12.22
C PHE A 130 -4.33 -14.95 11.43
N ASP A 131 -4.39 -14.95 10.10
CA ASP A 131 -3.23 -14.86 9.20
C ASP A 131 -2.63 -13.46 9.19
N PHE A 132 -3.35 -12.44 9.69
CA PHE A 132 -2.89 -11.06 9.77
C PHE A 132 -2.39 -10.70 11.17
N TYR A 133 -1.40 -9.80 11.23
CA TYR A 133 -1.00 -9.14 12.48
C TYR A 133 -1.99 -8.04 12.87
N GLY A 134 -2.46 -7.26 11.90
CA GLY A 134 -3.33 -6.10 12.13
C GLY A 134 -3.33 -5.16 10.94
N MET A 135 -3.81 -3.94 11.15
CA MET A 135 -3.75 -2.85 10.16
C MET A 135 -2.35 -2.24 10.17
N VAL A 136 -1.81 -1.96 8.99
CA VAL A 136 -0.49 -1.34 8.84
C VAL A 136 -0.48 0.05 9.48
N ASP A 137 0.63 0.40 10.13
CA ASP A 137 0.88 1.76 10.58
C ASP A 137 0.99 2.71 9.36
N PRO A 138 0.26 3.83 9.35
CA PRO A 138 0.23 4.73 8.19
C PRO A 138 1.62 5.28 7.81
N PHE A 139 2.51 5.53 8.78
CA PHE A 139 3.87 6.00 8.49
C PHE A 139 4.72 4.89 7.87
N ARG A 140 4.58 3.65 8.32
CA ARG A 140 5.26 2.49 7.72
C ARG A 140 4.76 2.20 6.30
N LEU A 141 3.45 2.37 6.06
CA LEU A 141 2.88 2.32 4.72
C LEU A 141 3.48 3.40 3.81
N PHE A 142 3.59 4.65 4.27
CA PHE A 142 4.20 5.74 3.52
C PHE A 142 5.66 5.42 3.13
N GLN A 143 6.45 4.88 4.06
CA GLN A 143 7.82 4.46 3.76
C GLN A 143 7.87 3.38 2.67
N TRP A 144 6.98 2.39 2.75
CA TRP A 144 6.90 1.32 1.76
C TRP A 144 6.48 1.83 0.38
N VAL A 145 5.47 2.71 0.28
CA VAL A 145 5.04 3.29 -1.00
C VAL A 145 6.13 4.15 -1.63
N ASN A 146 6.91 4.89 -0.83
CA ASN A 146 8.06 5.63 -1.37
C ASN A 146 9.19 4.73 -1.89
N ASP A 147 9.34 3.54 -1.30
CA ASP A 147 10.30 2.54 -1.77
C ASP A 147 9.77 1.74 -2.96
N LYS A 148 8.47 1.46 -3.00
CA LYS A 148 7.76 0.67 -4.02
C LYS A 148 6.57 1.50 -4.50
N PRO A 149 6.77 2.36 -5.52
CA PRO A 149 5.80 3.37 -5.91
C PRO A 149 4.65 2.74 -6.71
N VAL A 150 3.79 2.00 -6.02
CA VAL A 150 2.56 1.46 -6.56
C VAL A 150 1.48 2.53 -6.54
N HIS A 151 0.58 2.49 -7.52
CA HIS A 151 -0.58 3.37 -7.53
C HIS A 151 -1.76 2.62 -6.91
N ASN A 152 -2.26 3.11 -5.79
CA ASN A 152 -3.40 2.52 -5.10
C ASN A 152 -4.20 3.61 -4.37
N GLU A 153 -5.47 3.76 -4.75
CA GLU A 153 -6.34 4.82 -4.22
C GLU A 153 -6.44 4.79 -2.70
N ARG A 154 -6.60 3.59 -2.10
CA ARG A 154 -6.76 3.47 -0.64
C ARG A 154 -5.46 3.79 0.11
N ALA A 155 -4.31 3.35 -0.41
CA ALA A 155 -3.03 3.70 0.19
C ALA A 155 -2.77 5.21 0.11
N GLU A 156 -3.13 5.83 -1.01
CA GLU A 156 -3.01 7.28 -1.21
C GLU A 156 -3.92 8.07 -0.27
N GLU A 157 -5.17 7.64 -0.07
CA GLU A 157 -6.07 8.23 0.94
C GLU A 157 -5.43 8.20 2.34
N ILE A 158 -4.99 7.02 2.79
CA ILE A 158 -4.38 6.85 4.12
C ILE A 158 -3.14 7.73 4.25
N ILE A 159 -2.29 7.80 3.22
CA ILE A 159 -1.07 8.61 3.24
C ILE A 159 -1.39 10.11 3.27
N ASN A 160 -2.38 10.56 2.49
CA ASN A 160 -2.80 11.96 2.44
C ASN A 160 -3.37 12.42 3.79
N ASP A 161 -4.14 11.56 4.47
CA ASP A 161 -4.68 11.86 5.80
C ASP A 161 -3.57 12.15 6.83
N ILE A 162 -2.46 11.37 6.80
CA ILE A 162 -1.29 11.65 7.66
C ILE A 162 -0.69 13.02 7.37
N SER A 163 -0.59 13.38 6.08
CA SER A 163 0.03 14.64 5.67
C SER A 163 -0.75 15.86 6.15
N TRP A 164 -2.07 15.71 6.28
CA TRP A 164 -2.99 16.72 6.79
C TRP A 164 -2.84 16.90 8.31
N ASP A 165 -2.79 15.80 9.07
CA ASP A 165 -2.62 15.83 10.54
C ASP A 165 -1.27 16.42 10.99
N MET A 166 -0.27 16.47 10.09
CA MET A 166 1.03 17.06 10.32
C MET A 166 1.13 18.55 9.93
N GLN A 167 0.08 19.16 9.38
CA GLN A 167 0.05 20.61 9.19
C GLN A 167 -0.29 21.28 10.53
N PRO A 168 0.66 21.97 11.19
CA PRO A 168 0.34 22.69 12.42
C PRO A 168 -0.71 23.75 12.09
N ASP A 169 -1.73 23.83 12.95
CA ASP A 169 -2.78 24.83 12.93
C ASP A 169 -2.23 26.21 12.55
N ALA A 170 -2.46 26.65 11.31
CA ALA A 170 -2.35 28.05 10.94
C ALA A 170 -3.56 28.79 11.49
N CYS A 171 -3.69 28.84 12.83
CA CYS A 171 -4.65 29.68 13.52
C CYS A 171 -3.95 31.00 13.89
N GLU A 172 -4.09 31.92 12.94
CA GLU A 172 -3.94 33.38 12.96
C GLU A 172 -3.69 34.03 14.34
N GLU A 173 -2.51 34.66 14.48
CA GLU A 173 -2.29 35.76 15.42
C GLU A 173 -2.97 37.04 14.88
N ASP A 174 -4.22 37.29 15.25
CA ASP A 174 -4.79 38.64 15.14
C ASP A 174 -4.59 39.37 16.48
N LEU A 175 -3.43 40.04 16.54
CA LEU A 175 -3.09 41.06 17.53
C LEU A 175 -4.05 42.26 17.46
N GLN A 176 -4.69 42.52 18.60
CA GLN A 176 -5.09 43.82 19.15
C GLN A 176 -4.99 45.06 18.22
N GLU A 177 -6.13 45.57 17.76
CA GLU A 177 -6.34 47.01 17.63
C GLU A 177 -7.66 47.41 18.31
N GLY A 178 -7.51 47.86 19.56
CA GLY A 178 -8.57 48.48 20.35
C GLY A 178 -7.95 49.56 21.23
N ALA A 179 -7.38 50.58 20.59
CA ALA A 179 -7.01 51.84 21.22
C ALA A 179 -8.07 52.89 20.87
N GLU A 180 -8.49 53.63 21.89
CA GLU A 180 -9.59 54.61 21.97
C GLU A 180 -9.44 55.80 21.00
N PRO A 181 -10.48 56.63 20.88
CA PRO A 181 -10.67 57.73 21.85
C PRO A 181 -12.08 57.83 22.46
#